data_AF-A0A343TJN3-F1
#
_entry.id   AF-A0A343TJN3-F1
#
_cell.length_a   1.000
_cell.length_b   1.000
_cell.length_c   1.000
_cell.angle_alpha   90.00
_cell.angle_beta   90.00
_cell.angle_gamma   90.00
#
_symmetry.space_group_name_H-M   'P 1'
#
loop_
_entity.id
_entity.type
_entity.pdbx_description
1 polymer ?
#
loop_
_entity_poly.entity_id
_entity_poly.type
_entity_poly.pdbx_seq_one_letter_code
_entity_poly.pdbx_strand_id
1 'polypeptide(L)'
;MPSDCTHEPTPATQGPKLLEERTIGGILVHFVAIPTGVAGAGIVYLLATNEFTKRNARNALDWHLTVLALTVVTFGSLFTYAEFTGQGVTDVATLPSPVSTIASVVIPTLLTLWFLVTFWTFFVGLIAMGKATFGTAWRYPLSPALVDRYGSELDFPSKWPFVIFVYVVLLPLVIWGVFFGSTDGAAFFLSAFGLLGLIMLLTPLTAVAMYLHGERDQSRNTDWKPHVAAFVGTPILIAAAGYVISRVFTESMYPPGDAMYVFLAAFWVSSIVYLVRWWMTASN
;
A
#
# COMPACT_ATOMS: atom_id res chain seq x y z
N MET A 1 74.36 15.92 -11.43
CA MET A 1 73.13 15.12 -11.51
C MET A 1 72.18 15.59 -10.42
N PRO A 2 71.11 16.32 -10.75
CA PRO A 2 69.95 16.45 -9.87
C PRO A 2 68.84 15.50 -10.36
N SER A 3 68.25 14.78 -9.41
CA SER A 3 67.22 13.77 -9.61
C SER A 3 65.86 14.41 -9.95
N ASP A 4 65.21 13.90 -10.99
CA ASP A 4 63.80 14.16 -11.29
C ASP A 4 62.92 13.59 -10.17
N CYS A 5 62.26 14.46 -9.41
CA CYS A 5 61.15 14.08 -8.54
C CYS A 5 59.87 14.08 -9.38
N THR A 6 59.51 12.92 -9.91
CA THR A 6 58.17 12.66 -10.41
C THR A 6 57.17 12.79 -9.26
N HIS A 7 56.35 13.84 -9.28
CA HIS A 7 55.15 13.91 -8.48
C HIS A 7 54.14 12.89 -9.02
N GLU A 8 54.05 11.72 -8.40
CA GLU A 8 52.84 10.91 -8.49
C GLU A 8 51.71 11.66 -7.77
N PRO A 9 50.57 11.95 -8.42
CA PRO A 9 49.41 12.45 -7.70
C PRO A 9 48.90 11.35 -6.78
N THR A 10 48.99 11.58 -5.47
CA THR A 10 48.35 10.76 -4.45
C THR A 10 46.88 10.55 -4.83
N PRO A 11 46.38 9.30 -4.95
CA PRO A 11 44.97 9.09 -5.19
C PRO A 11 44.20 9.72 -4.04
N ALA A 12 43.36 10.70 -4.36
CA ALA A 12 42.45 11.30 -3.40
C ALA A 12 41.75 10.17 -2.65
N THR A 13 41.95 10.14 -1.32
CA THR A 13 41.27 9.23 -0.42
C THR A 13 39.78 9.29 -0.76
N GLN A 14 39.24 8.22 -1.37
CA GLN A 14 37.80 8.09 -1.51
C GLN A 14 37.25 8.11 -0.08
N GLY A 15 36.77 9.27 0.37
CA GLY A 15 35.94 9.37 1.56
C GLY A 15 34.80 8.35 1.44
N PRO A 16 34.25 7.84 2.55
CA PRO A 16 33.38 6.67 2.51
C PRO A 16 32.12 6.97 1.69
N LYS A 17 32.14 6.61 0.39
CA LYS A 17 31.02 6.66 -0.56
C LYS A 17 29.73 6.07 0.01
N LEU A 18 29.88 5.18 0.99
CA LEU A 18 28.82 4.60 1.78
C LEU A 18 27.92 5.62 2.49
N LEU A 19 28.37 6.83 2.84
CA LEU A 19 27.52 7.85 3.49
C LEU A 19 26.75 8.70 2.46
N GLU A 20 27.33 8.97 1.29
CA GLU A 20 26.69 9.74 0.21
C GLU A 20 25.63 8.92 -0.54
N GLU A 21 25.77 7.59 -0.57
CA GLU A 21 24.78 6.68 -1.16
C GLU A 21 23.58 6.40 -0.24
N ARG A 22 23.67 6.75 1.06
CA ARG A 22 22.57 6.58 2.02
C ARG A 22 21.56 7.68 1.85
N THR A 23 20.30 7.28 1.83
CA THR A 23 19.17 8.20 1.73
C THR A 23 18.23 7.99 2.89
N ILE A 24 17.68 9.08 3.42
CA ILE A 24 16.66 9.06 4.48
C ILE A 24 15.48 8.18 4.04
N GLY A 25 15.08 8.25 2.76
CA GLY A 25 14.06 7.38 2.19
C GLY A 25 14.39 5.89 2.29
N GLY A 26 15.64 5.50 2.00
CA GLY A 26 16.07 4.10 2.10
C GLY A 26 16.12 3.57 3.53
N ILE A 27 16.29 4.45 4.52
CA ILE A 27 16.25 4.08 5.95
C ILE A 27 14.80 4.01 6.43
N LEU A 28 14.03 5.08 6.21
CA LEU A 28 12.68 5.23 6.75
C LEU A 28 11.64 4.36 6.06
N VAL A 29 11.92 3.80 4.87
CA VAL A 29 10.95 2.93 4.18
C VAL A 29 10.50 1.75 5.03
N HIS A 30 11.39 1.16 5.83
CA HIS A 30 11.03 0.04 6.71
C HIS A 30 10.12 0.50 7.85
N PHE A 31 10.39 1.68 8.41
CA PHE A 31 9.54 2.28 9.45
C PHE A 31 8.15 2.64 8.91
N VAL A 32 8.08 3.18 7.70
CA VAL A 32 6.81 3.50 7.03
C VAL A 32 6.04 2.23 6.67
N ALA A 33 6.73 1.19 6.19
CA ALA A 33 6.11 -0.05 5.73
C ALA A 33 5.55 -0.91 6.87
N ILE A 34 6.13 -0.88 8.10
CA ILE A 34 5.58 -1.63 9.25
C ILE A 34 4.08 -1.35 9.48
N PRO A 35 3.63 -0.10 9.68
CA PRO A 35 2.23 0.20 9.93
C PRO A 35 1.36 0.22 8.67
N THR A 36 1.94 0.40 7.47
CA THR A 36 1.17 0.59 6.22
C THR A 36 1.25 -0.58 5.24
N GLY A 37 2.06 -1.60 5.56
CA GLY A 37 2.25 -2.80 4.78
C GLY A 37 2.73 -2.56 3.36
N VAL A 38 2.06 -3.24 2.42
CA VAL A 38 2.35 -3.19 0.98
C VAL A 38 2.23 -1.78 0.43
N ALA A 39 1.29 -0.96 0.93
CA ALA A 39 1.12 0.38 0.41
C ALA A 39 2.31 1.28 0.72
N GLY A 40 2.80 1.35 1.95
CA GLY A 40 3.96 2.20 2.25
C GLY A 40 5.21 1.77 1.49
N ALA A 41 5.52 0.47 1.51
CA ALA A 41 6.66 -0.06 0.77
C ALA A 41 6.52 0.18 -0.75
N GLY A 42 5.32 -0.04 -1.29
CA GLY A 42 4.99 0.16 -2.71
C GLY A 42 5.07 1.60 -3.16
N ILE A 43 4.49 2.54 -2.39
CA ILE A 43 4.57 3.98 -2.68
C ILE A 43 6.03 4.42 -2.74
N VAL A 44 6.83 4.06 -1.74
CA VAL A 44 8.26 4.43 -1.74
C VAL A 44 8.98 3.79 -2.92
N TYR A 45 8.70 2.53 -3.24
CA TYR A 45 9.31 1.85 -4.40
C TYR A 45 8.98 2.53 -5.73
N LEU A 46 7.72 2.91 -5.94
CA LEU A 46 7.25 3.55 -7.18
C LEU A 46 7.76 4.99 -7.34
N LEU A 47 7.94 5.70 -6.22
CA LEU A 47 8.36 7.09 -6.23
C LEU A 47 9.88 7.28 -6.14
N ALA A 48 10.62 6.30 -5.62
CA ALA A 48 12.07 6.39 -5.45
C ALA A 48 12.83 6.47 -6.77
N THR A 49 13.67 7.49 -6.89
CA THR A 49 14.64 7.67 -7.98
C THR A 49 16.05 7.23 -7.58
N ASN A 50 16.38 7.29 -6.29
CA ASN A 50 17.66 6.84 -5.78
C ASN A 50 17.71 5.31 -5.64
N GLU A 51 18.78 4.71 -6.17
CA GLU A 51 18.99 3.26 -6.20
C GLU A 51 18.96 2.61 -4.80
N PHE A 52 19.56 3.25 -3.80
CA PHE A 52 19.56 2.72 -2.42
C PHE A 52 18.16 2.74 -1.81
N THR A 53 17.39 3.83 -1.99
CA THR A 53 15.99 3.87 -1.55
C THR A 53 15.18 2.80 -2.27
N LYS A 54 15.30 2.71 -3.60
CA LYS A 54 14.52 1.79 -4.42
C LYS A 54 14.78 0.32 -4.07
N ARG A 55 16.05 -0.05 -3.82
CA ARG A 55 16.41 -1.41 -3.36
C ARG A 55 15.85 -1.73 -1.98
N ASN A 56 15.93 -0.81 -1.02
CA ASN A 56 15.34 -1.02 0.32
C ASN A 56 13.82 -1.12 0.26
N ALA A 57 13.17 -0.26 -0.53
CA ALA A 57 11.74 -0.27 -0.72
C ALA A 57 11.27 -1.57 -1.39
N ARG A 58 12.02 -2.07 -2.37
CA ARG A 58 11.77 -3.38 -2.99
C ARG A 58 11.82 -4.51 -1.97
N ASN A 59 12.88 -4.56 -1.15
CA ASN A 59 13.02 -5.61 -0.15
C ASN A 59 11.89 -5.57 0.90
N ALA A 60 11.47 -4.38 1.33
CA ALA A 60 10.32 -4.21 2.20
C ALA A 60 9.01 -4.64 1.49
N LEU A 61 8.86 -4.30 0.20
CA LEU A 61 7.69 -4.65 -0.59
C LEU A 61 7.57 -6.17 -0.76
N ASP A 62 8.66 -6.87 -1.10
CA ASP A 62 8.69 -8.34 -1.18
C ASP A 62 8.25 -9.01 0.13
N TRP A 63 8.71 -8.49 1.28
CA TRP A 63 8.28 -8.95 2.59
C TRP A 63 6.77 -8.72 2.79
N HIS A 64 6.29 -7.50 2.61
CA HIS A 64 4.89 -7.19 2.87
C HIS A 64 3.94 -7.85 1.86
N LEU A 65 4.36 -8.13 0.62
CA LEU A 65 3.60 -8.95 -0.32
C LEU A 65 3.46 -10.38 0.18
N THR A 66 4.48 -10.92 0.83
CA THR A 66 4.44 -12.24 1.47
C THR A 66 3.49 -12.27 2.66
N VAL A 67 3.56 -11.23 3.51
CA VAL A 67 2.62 -11.06 4.64
C VAL A 67 1.18 -10.88 4.13
N LEU A 68 0.99 -10.13 3.05
CA LEU A 68 -0.32 -9.95 2.41
C LEU A 68 -0.85 -11.27 1.86
N ALA A 69 -0.03 -12.06 1.17
CA ALA A 69 -0.42 -13.37 0.68
C ALA A 69 -0.85 -14.30 1.82
N LEU A 70 -0.09 -14.35 2.91
CA LEU A 70 -0.47 -15.11 4.12
C LEU A 70 -1.79 -14.59 4.71
N THR A 71 -1.98 -13.27 4.76
CA THR A 71 -3.23 -12.65 5.24
C THR A 71 -4.42 -13.09 4.39
N VAL A 72 -4.30 -12.99 3.06
CA VAL A 72 -5.36 -13.39 2.12
C VAL A 72 -5.67 -14.88 2.26
N VAL A 73 -4.65 -15.74 2.34
CA VAL A 73 -4.85 -17.19 2.52
C VAL A 73 -5.55 -17.48 3.85
N THR A 74 -5.08 -16.89 4.96
CA THR A 74 -5.64 -17.15 6.29
C THR A 74 -7.08 -16.67 6.41
N PHE A 75 -7.36 -15.42 6.06
CA PHE A 75 -8.71 -14.86 6.21
C PHE A 75 -9.66 -15.30 5.10
N GLY A 76 -9.16 -15.52 3.89
CA GLY A 76 -9.94 -16.15 2.82
C GLY A 76 -10.37 -17.58 3.20
N SER A 77 -9.48 -18.36 3.82
CA SER A 77 -9.81 -19.69 4.33
C SER A 77 -10.81 -19.63 5.49
N LEU A 78 -10.64 -18.68 6.41
CA LEU A 78 -11.58 -18.46 7.52
C LEU A 78 -12.98 -18.09 7.01
N PHE A 79 -13.06 -17.14 6.08
CA PHE A 79 -14.31 -16.73 5.44
C PHE A 79 -14.98 -17.92 4.74
N THR A 80 -14.21 -18.64 3.92
CA THR A 80 -14.70 -19.83 3.19
C THR A 80 -15.24 -20.88 4.15
N TYR A 81 -14.54 -21.14 5.25
CA TYR A 81 -15.00 -22.08 6.28
C TYR A 81 -16.28 -21.61 6.98
N ALA A 82 -16.42 -20.32 7.26
CA ALA A 82 -17.65 -19.77 7.84
C ALA A 82 -18.86 -19.98 6.90
N GLU A 83 -18.72 -19.68 5.61
CA GLU A 83 -19.75 -19.95 4.59
C GLU A 83 -20.18 -21.42 4.62
N PHE A 84 -19.21 -22.32 4.54
CA PHE A 84 -19.47 -23.74 4.44
C PHE A 84 -19.86 -24.45 5.75
N THR A 85 -19.90 -23.74 6.86
CA THR A 85 -20.40 -24.27 8.15
C THR A 85 -21.72 -23.64 8.57
N GLY A 86 -22.36 -22.87 7.68
CA GLY A 86 -23.63 -22.18 7.96
C GLY A 86 -23.48 -20.96 8.86
N GLN A 87 -22.24 -20.47 9.04
CA GLN A 87 -21.93 -19.23 9.77
C GLN A 87 -21.66 -18.04 8.82
N GLY A 88 -21.86 -18.24 7.52
CA GLY A 88 -21.58 -17.25 6.48
C GLY A 88 -22.77 -16.38 6.08
N VAL A 89 -22.63 -15.69 4.94
CA VAL A 89 -23.64 -14.77 4.36
C VAL A 89 -24.54 -15.49 3.37
N THR A 90 -24.04 -16.56 2.77
CA THR A 90 -24.70 -17.23 1.66
C THR A 90 -25.32 -18.55 2.13
N ASP A 91 -26.48 -18.89 1.57
CA ASP A 91 -27.15 -20.18 1.78
C ASP A 91 -26.46 -21.31 0.98
N VAL A 92 -25.14 -21.44 1.13
CA VAL A 92 -24.36 -22.49 0.48
C VAL A 92 -24.45 -23.80 1.29
N ALA A 93 -24.36 -24.93 0.57
CA ALA A 93 -24.43 -26.25 1.18
C ALA A 93 -23.28 -26.47 2.18
N THR A 94 -23.57 -27.10 3.31
CA THR A 94 -22.58 -27.33 4.36
C THR A 94 -21.55 -28.40 3.97
N LEU A 95 -20.32 -28.25 4.46
CA LEU A 95 -19.25 -29.22 4.22
C LEU A 95 -19.55 -30.58 4.88
N PRO A 96 -19.13 -31.69 4.24
CA PRO A 96 -19.11 -32.99 4.89
C PRO A 96 -18.23 -32.99 6.15
N SER A 97 -18.65 -33.73 7.18
CA SER A 97 -17.98 -33.78 8.49
C SER A 97 -16.46 -34.02 8.45
N PRO A 98 -15.88 -34.90 7.60
CA PRO A 98 -14.44 -35.08 7.55
C PRO A 98 -13.68 -33.80 7.15
N VAL A 99 -14.25 -33.01 6.23
CA VAL A 99 -13.62 -31.78 5.74
C VAL A 99 -13.71 -30.69 6.80
N SER A 100 -14.85 -30.57 7.49
CA SER A 100 -15.01 -29.59 8.57
C SER A 100 -14.06 -29.87 9.74
N THR A 101 -13.84 -31.13 10.10
CA THR A 101 -12.89 -31.53 11.15
C THR A 101 -11.46 -31.13 10.78
N ILE A 102 -11.00 -31.39 9.55
CA ILE A 102 -9.65 -30.97 9.11
C ILE A 102 -9.53 -29.45 9.14
N ALA A 103 -10.52 -28.75 8.59
CA ALA A 103 -10.53 -27.29 8.55
C ALA A 103 -10.49 -26.65 9.95
N SER A 104 -11.16 -27.25 10.94
CA SER A 104 -11.13 -26.78 12.34
C SER A 104 -9.76 -26.82 13.00
N VAL A 105 -8.80 -27.59 12.47
CA VAL A 105 -7.41 -27.62 12.94
C VAL A 105 -6.52 -26.70 12.09
N VAL A 106 -6.71 -26.74 10.77
CA VAL A 106 -5.90 -25.96 9.81
C VAL A 106 -6.09 -24.45 10.03
N ILE A 107 -7.31 -23.98 10.22
CA ILE A 107 -7.60 -22.53 10.32
C ILE A 107 -6.99 -21.90 11.57
N PRO A 108 -7.13 -22.47 12.79
CA PRO A 108 -6.42 -21.96 13.97
C PRO A 108 -4.90 -21.98 13.80
N THR A 109 -4.35 -22.98 13.11
CA THR A 109 -2.91 -23.06 12.81
C THR A 109 -2.48 -21.92 11.89
N LEU A 110 -3.24 -21.64 10.83
CA LEU A 110 -3.00 -20.51 9.92
C LEU A 110 -3.11 -19.17 10.65
N LEU A 111 -4.10 -19.00 11.53
CA LEU A 111 -4.25 -17.80 12.36
C LEU A 111 -3.07 -17.59 13.30
N THR A 112 -2.59 -18.66 13.94
CA THR A 112 -1.42 -18.62 14.81
C THR A 112 -0.17 -18.23 14.03
N LEU A 113 0.05 -18.86 12.87
CA LEU A 113 1.16 -18.51 11.98
C LEU A 113 1.09 -17.06 11.51
N TRP A 114 -0.10 -16.60 11.10
CA TRP A 114 -0.32 -15.22 10.68
C TRP A 114 0.01 -14.22 11.79
N PHE A 115 -0.40 -14.51 13.03
CA PHE A 115 -0.08 -13.66 14.18
C PHE A 115 1.42 -13.62 14.45
N LEU A 116 2.09 -14.78 14.43
CA LEU A 116 3.54 -14.86 14.61
C LEU A 116 4.31 -14.09 13.52
N VAL A 117 3.90 -14.21 12.26
CA VAL A 117 4.52 -13.48 11.13
C VAL A 117 4.26 -11.98 11.22
N THR A 118 3.06 -11.57 11.65
CA THR A 118 2.73 -10.16 11.87
C THR A 118 3.58 -9.56 12.98
N PHE A 119 3.71 -10.26 14.11
CA PHE A 119 4.61 -9.86 15.19
C PHE A 119 6.06 -9.82 14.72
N TRP A 120 6.52 -10.85 14.01
CA TRP A 120 7.87 -10.95 13.47
C TRP A 120 8.21 -9.81 12.51
N THR A 121 7.24 -9.37 11.69
CA THR A 121 7.38 -8.24 10.75
C THR A 121 7.92 -6.99 11.43
N PHE A 122 7.49 -6.72 12.67
CA PHE A 122 8.01 -5.60 13.45
C PHE A 122 9.52 -5.72 13.70
N PHE A 123 9.99 -6.90 14.15
CA PHE A 123 11.40 -7.14 14.43
C PHE A 123 12.26 -7.07 13.18
N VAL A 124 11.89 -7.78 12.12
CA VAL A 124 12.67 -7.76 10.87
C VAL A 124 12.65 -6.41 10.20
N GLY A 125 11.56 -5.64 10.33
CA GLY A 125 11.49 -4.25 9.86
C GLY A 125 12.47 -3.34 10.59
N LEU A 126 12.56 -3.43 11.91
CA LEU A 126 13.54 -2.66 12.70
C LEU A 126 14.98 -3.08 12.40
N ILE A 127 15.24 -4.38 12.22
CA ILE A 127 16.56 -4.88 11.81
C ILE A 127 16.92 -4.33 10.43
N ALA A 128 15.99 -4.40 9.46
CA ALA A 128 16.20 -3.88 8.12
C ALA A 128 16.50 -2.38 8.13
N MET A 129 15.77 -1.61 8.95
CA MET A 129 16.04 -0.19 9.18
C MET A 129 17.45 0.05 9.75
N GLY A 130 17.83 -0.70 10.79
CA GLY A 130 19.18 -0.61 11.37
C GLY A 130 20.27 -0.92 10.33
N LYS A 131 20.09 -1.99 9.54
CA LYS A 131 21.01 -2.35 8.45
C LYS A 131 21.09 -1.26 7.37
N ALA A 132 19.96 -0.62 7.05
CA ALA A 132 19.92 0.50 6.12
C ALA A 132 20.68 1.73 6.65
N THR A 133 20.63 2.01 7.96
CA THR A 133 21.44 3.07 8.59
C THR A 133 22.94 2.84 8.39
N PHE A 134 23.39 1.58 8.38
CA PHE A 134 24.76 1.19 8.08
C PHE A 134 25.05 1.05 6.58
N GLY A 135 24.13 1.44 5.70
CA GLY A 135 24.30 1.43 4.24
C GLY A 135 24.03 0.09 3.57
N THR A 136 23.39 -0.86 4.24
CA THR A 136 23.05 -2.17 3.66
C THR A 136 21.58 -2.23 3.27
N ALA A 137 21.29 -2.43 1.99
CA ALA A 137 19.95 -2.79 1.53
C ALA A 137 19.68 -4.27 1.83
N TRP A 138 19.25 -4.56 3.06
CA TRP A 138 19.08 -5.92 3.55
C TRP A 138 17.77 -6.53 3.04
N ARG A 139 17.85 -7.80 2.61
CA ARG A 139 16.68 -8.58 2.19
C ARG A 139 16.12 -9.34 3.38
N TYR A 140 14.80 -9.28 3.54
CA TYR A 140 14.11 -9.94 4.64
C TYR A 140 14.26 -11.46 4.53
N PRO A 141 14.43 -12.18 5.65
CA PRO A 141 14.58 -13.63 5.65
C PRO A 141 13.31 -14.24 5.07
N LEU A 142 13.47 -15.28 4.23
CA LEU A 142 12.36 -16.02 3.61
C LEU A 142 11.48 -15.18 2.66
N SER A 143 11.85 -13.93 2.36
CA SER A 143 11.12 -13.13 1.36
C SER A 143 11.46 -13.60 -0.07
N PRO A 144 10.48 -14.10 -0.86
CA PRO A 144 10.66 -14.33 -2.29
C PRO A 144 10.93 -13.00 -3.02
N ALA A 145 11.64 -13.07 -4.16
CA ALA A 145 11.95 -11.88 -4.98
C ALA A 145 10.79 -11.63 -5.95
N LEU A 146 9.62 -11.27 -5.42
CA LEU A 146 8.40 -11.14 -6.21
C LEU A 146 8.49 -9.95 -7.16
N VAL A 147 8.97 -8.81 -6.67
CA VAL A 147 9.10 -7.60 -7.47
C VAL A 147 10.09 -7.78 -8.61
N ASP A 148 11.25 -8.41 -8.36
CA ASP A 148 12.22 -8.68 -9.43
C ASP A 148 11.70 -9.72 -10.43
N ARG A 149 10.90 -10.70 -9.98
CA ARG A 149 10.37 -11.76 -10.85
C ARG A 149 9.22 -11.30 -11.73
N TYR A 150 8.27 -10.52 -11.18
CA TYR A 150 7.01 -10.20 -11.85
C TYR A 150 6.87 -8.72 -12.21
N GLY A 151 7.76 -7.85 -11.72
CA GLY A 151 7.63 -6.39 -11.90
C GLY A 151 7.66 -5.96 -13.37
N SER A 152 8.39 -6.66 -14.23
CA SER A 152 8.44 -6.38 -15.68
C SER A 152 7.19 -6.80 -16.44
N GLU A 153 6.46 -7.80 -15.94
CA GLU A 153 5.21 -8.29 -16.56
C GLU A 153 4.03 -7.36 -16.25
N LEU A 154 4.13 -6.64 -15.14
CA LEU A 154 3.14 -5.68 -14.66
C LEU A 154 3.46 -4.28 -15.19
N ASP A 155 3.53 -4.09 -16.51
CA ASP A 155 3.78 -2.77 -17.10
C ASP A 155 2.61 -1.81 -16.73
N PHE A 156 2.82 -1.00 -15.69
CA PHE A 156 1.81 -0.15 -15.04
C PHE A 156 1.48 1.19 -15.71
N PRO A 157 2.36 1.87 -16.49
CA PRO A 157 2.11 3.24 -16.96
C PRO A 157 0.79 3.41 -17.71
N SER A 158 0.47 2.50 -18.64
CA SER A 158 -0.77 2.55 -19.42
C SER A 158 -2.04 2.22 -18.62
N LYS A 159 -1.90 1.69 -17.39
CA LYS A 159 -3.01 1.13 -16.60
C LYS A 159 -3.37 1.97 -15.37
N TRP A 160 -2.67 3.07 -15.08
CA TRP A 160 -3.01 3.94 -13.96
C TRP A 160 -4.46 4.45 -13.98
N PRO A 161 -5.05 4.85 -15.13
CA PRO A 161 -6.46 5.23 -15.17
C PRO A 161 -7.41 4.11 -14.75
N PHE A 162 -7.07 2.86 -15.06
CA PHE A 162 -7.87 1.70 -14.65
C PHE A 162 -7.88 1.54 -13.13
N VAL A 163 -6.76 1.77 -12.44
CA VAL A 163 -6.71 1.76 -10.97
C VAL A 163 -7.67 2.79 -10.37
N ILE A 164 -7.66 4.01 -10.92
CA ILE A 164 -8.54 5.09 -10.45
C ILE A 164 -10.01 4.72 -10.71
N PHE A 165 -10.32 4.13 -11.87
CA PHE A 165 -11.67 3.64 -12.20
C PHE A 165 -12.13 2.56 -11.21
N VAL A 166 -11.29 1.57 -10.92
CA VAL A 166 -11.58 0.52 -9.94
C VAL A 166 -11.89 1.13 -8.57
N TYR A 167 -11.14 2.13 -8.12
CA TYR A 167 -11.43 2.85 -6.88
C TYR A 167 -12.79 3.55 -6.89
N VAL A 168 -13.11 4.28 -7.96
CA VAL A 168 -14.39 4.97 -8.11
C VAL A 168 -15.58 4.01 -8.04
N VAL A 169 -15.45 2.80 -8.58
CA VAL A 169 -16.50 1.77 -8.54
C VAL A 169 -16.56 1.07 -7.19
N LEU A 170 -15.43 0.65 -6.63
CA LEU A 170 -15.40 -0.17 -5.42
C LEU A 170 -15.73 0.60 -4.15
N LEU A 171 -15.33 1.88 -4.05
CA LEU A 171 -15.58 2.67 -2.85
C LEU A 171 -17.06 2.69 -2.43
N PRO A 172 -18.03 3.07 -3.28
CA PRO A 172 -19.43 3.12 -2.86
C PRO A 172 -19.98 1.75 -2.48
N LEU A 173 -19.52 0.67 -3.12
CA LEU A 173 -19.93 -0.70 -2.78
C LEU A 173 -19.45 -1.12 -1.38
N VAL A 174 -18.20 -0.82 -1.06
CA VAL A 174 -17.62 -1.10 0.27
C VAL A 174 -18.28 -0.23 1.35
N ILE A 175 -18.45 1.07 1.09
CA ILE A 175 -19.11 1.98 2.02
C ILE A 175 -20.56 1.56 2.26
N TRP A 176 -21.28 1.13 1.22
CA TRP A 176 -22.61 0.57 1.38
C TRP A 176 -22.63 -0.65 2.32
N GLY A 177 -21.71 -1.60 2.11
CA GLY A 177 -21.57 -2.77 2.99
C GLY A 177 -21.26 -2.41 4.44
N VAL A 178 -20.43 -1.39 4.67
CA VAL A 178 -20.07 -0.94 6.02
C VAL A 178 -21.26 -0.31 6.76
N PHE A 179 -22.08 0.52 6.10
CA PHE A 179 -23.17 1.25 6.76
C PHE A 179 -24.51 0.52 6.75
N PHE A 180 -24.76 -0.33 5.76
CA PHE A 180 -26.05 -0.97 5.53
C PHE A 180 -25.97 -2.50 5.44
N GLY A 181 -24.78 -3.09 5.49
CA GLY A 181 -24.59 -4.53 5.49
C GLY A 181 -24.90 -5.18 6.84
N SER A 182 -24.98 -6.51 6.84
CA SER A 182 -25.14 -7.29 8.08
C SER A 182 -23.93 -7.12 9.00
N THR A 183 -24.20 -6.93 10.30
CA THR A 183 -23.18 -6.85 11.35
C THR A 183 -22.73 -8.21 11.87
N ASP A 184 -23.39 -9.28 11.42
CA ASP A 184 -23.12 -10.65 11.87
C ASP A 184 -22.56 -11.50 10.73
N GLY A 185 -21.79 -12.52 11.14
CA GLY A 185 -21.25 -13.55 10.26
C GLY A 185 -20.24 -13.01 9.24
N ALA A 186 -20.19 -13.64 8.07
CA ALA A 186 -19.20 -13.37 7.05
C ALA A 186 -19.36 -12.00 6.35
N ALA A 187 -20.54 -11.37 6.39
CA ALA A 187 -20.83 -10.10 5.72
C ALA A 187 -20.11 -8.95 6.41
N PHE A 188 -20.07 -9.01 7.73
CA PHE A 188 -19.27 -8.14 8.56
C PHE A 188 -17.79 -8.24 8.20
N PHE A 189 -17.24 -9.45 8.11
CA PHE A 189 -15.85 -9.66 7.74
C PHE A 189 -15.55 -9.13 6.33
N LEU A 190 -16.41 -9.41 5.35
CA LEU A 190 -16.24 -8.93 3.98
C LEU A 190 -16.21 -7.39 3.92
N SER A 191 -17.14 -6.73 4.62
CA SER A 191 -17.21 -5.27 4.66
C SER A 191 -16.02 -4.66 5.41
N ALA A 192 -15.60 -5.28 6.52
CA ALA A 192 -14.44 -4.85 7.30
C ALA A 192 -13.12 -5.01 6.52
N PHE A 193 -12.87 -6.17 5.92
CA PHE A 193 -11.69 -6.39 5.08
C PHE A 193 -11.74 -5.57 3.79
N GLY A 194 -12.92 -5.38 3.21
CA GLY A 194 -13.14 -4.49 2.08
C GLY A 194 -12.75 -3.05 2.42
N LEU A 195 -13.19 -2.55 3.59
CA LEU A 195 -12.84 -1.22 4.07
C LEU A 195 -11.34 -1.10 4.37
N LEU A 196 -10.75 -2.10 5.01
CA LEU A 196 -9.30 -2.13 5.25
C LEU A 196 -8.51 -2.13 3.93
N GLY A 197 -8.87 -2.97 2.97
CA GLY A 197 -8.24 -3.00 1.64
C GLY A 197 -8.42 -1.68 0.88
N LEU A 198 -9.60 -1.08 0.98
CA LEU A 198 -9.90 0.22 0.39
C LEU A 198 -8.99 1.31 0.96
N ILE A 199 -8.91 1.44 2.29
CA ILE A 199 -8.15 2.50 2.96
C ILE A 199 -6.65 2.24 2.85
N MET A 200 -6.21 1.02 3.16
CA MET A 200 -4.79 0.70 3.28
C MET A 200 -4.12 0.48 1.92
N LEU A 201 -4.83 0.03 0.88
CA LEU A 201 -4.22 -0.29 -0.41
C LEU A 201 -4.78 0.57 -1.54
N LEU A 202 -6.08 0.49 -1.80
CA LEU A 202 -6.64 1.05 -3.04
C LEU A 202 -6.61 2.59 -3.05
N THR A 203 -6.88 3.22 -1.91
CA THR A 203 -6.84 4.68 -1.75
C THR A 203 -5.44 5.26 -1.98
N PRO A 204 -4.37 4.81 -1.26
CA PRO A 204 -3.03 5.32 -1.51
C PRO A 204 -2.52 4.97 -2.91
N LEU A 205 -2.84 3.77 -3.43
CA LEU A 205 -2.48 3.40 -4.79
C LEU A 205 -3.16 4.30 -5.83
N THR A 206 -4.41 4.70 -5.61
CA THR A 206 -5.13 5.65 -6.47
C THR A 206 -4.48 7.03 -6.42
N ALA A 207 -4.06 7.51 -5.26
CA ALA A 207 -3.34 8.77 -5.15
C ALA A 207 -2.01 8.74 -5.92
N VAL A 208 -1.26 7.64 -5.82
CA VAL A 208 -0.05 7.42 -6.62
C VAL A 208 -0.37 7.32 -8.11
N ALA A 209 -1.43 6.60 -8.49
CA ALA A 209 -1.85 6.47 -9.88
C ALA A 209 -2.16 7.83 -10.50
N MET A 210 -2.92 8.68 -9.79
CA MET A 210 -3.23 10.04 -10.23
C MET A 210 -1.95 10.88 -10.38
N TYR A 211 -1.01 10.76 -9.44
CA TYR A 211 0.28 11.47 -9.48
C TYR A 211 1.16 11.01 -10.65
N LEU A 212 1.34 9.70 -10.82
CA LEU A 212 2.16 9.15 -11.89
C LEU A 212 1.54 9.45 -13.27
N HIS A 213 0.24 9.22 -13.42
CA HIS A 213 -0.47 9.50 -14.68
C HIS A 213 -0.47 10.99 -15.01
N GLY A 214 -0.73 11.86 -14.03
CA GLY A 214 -0.87 13.30 -14.26
C GLY A 214 0.44 14.06 -14.41
N GLU A 215 1.52 13.62 -13.76
CA GLU A 215 2.82 14.31 -13.75
C GLU A 215 3.86 13.63 -14.64
N ARG A 216 3.94 12.29 -14.67
CA ARG A 216 5.00 11.55 -15.39
C ARG A 216 4.62 11.19 -16.83
N ASP A 217 3.37 10.80 -17.06
CA ASP A 217 2.88 10.36 -18.39
C ASP A 217 2.30 11.51 -19.23
N GLN A 218 2.67 12.76 -18.93
CA GLN A 218 2.31 13.92 -19.75
C GLN A 218 2.84 13.74 -21.17
N SER A 219 1.95 13.40 -22.11
CA SER A 219 2.24 13.62 -23.52
C SER A 219 2.47 15.12 -23.70
N ARG A 220 3.60 15.50 -24.31
CA ARG A 220 4.00 16.91 -24.54
C ARG A 220 2.99 17.73 -25.35
N ASN A 221 1.86 17.15 -25.78
CA ASN A 221 0.95 17.70 -26.78
C ASN A 221 -0.51 17.83 -26.32
N THR A 222 -0.80 17.67 -25.02
CA THR A 222 -2.16 17.86 -24.47
C THR A 222 -2.29 19.18 -23.72
N ASP A 223 -3.35 19.95 -24.00
CA ASP A 223 -3.65 21.24 -23.35
C ASP A 223 -4.02 21.11 -21.86
N TRP A 224 -4.34 19.90 -21.41
CA TRP A 224 -4.70 19.64 -20.03
C TRP A 224 -3.48 19.42 -19.14
N LYS A 225 -3.32 20.29 -18.12
CA LYS A 225 -2.30 20.19 -17.08
C LYS A 225 -2.97 20.12 -15.70
N PRO A 226 -3.32 18.92 -15.21
CA PRO A 226 -3.90 18.82 -13.87
C PRO A 226 -2.86 19.21 -12.84
N HIS A 227 -3.20 20.14 -11.96
CA HIS A 227 -2.45 20.31 -10.71
C HIS A 227 -2.75 19.11 -9.83
N VAL A 228 -2.05 17.99 -10.02
CA VAL A 228 -2.32 16.73 -9.30
C VAL A 228 -2.25 16.92 -7.78
N ALA A 229 -1.39 17.83 -7.33
CA ALA A 229 -1.32 18.26 -5.93
C ALA A 229 -2.67 18.78 -5.39
N ALA A 230 -3.49 19.44 -6.22
CA ALA A 230 -4.83 19.87 -5.83
C ALA A 230 -5.79 18.67 -5.72
N PHE A 231 -5.76 17.74 -6.67
CA PHE A 231 -6.63 16.56 -6.64
C PHE A 231 -6.37 15.65 -5.43
N VAL A 232 -5.12 15.51 -5.01
CA VAL A 232 -4.76 14.71 -3.82
C VAL A 232 -4.83 15.55 -2.54
N GLY A 233 -4.41 16.81 -2.58
CA GLY A 233 -4.34 17.69 -1.42
C GLY A 233 -5.70 18.23 -0.95
N THR A 234 -6.61 18.55 -1.86
CA THR A 234 -7.95 19.07 -1.49
C THR A 234 -8.72 18.09 -0.59
N PRO A 235 -8.79 16.78 -0.89
CA PRO A 235 -9.41 15.81 0.02
C PRO A 235 -8.79 15.76 1.41
N ILE A 236 -7.47 15.93 1.53
CA ILE A 236 -6.77 15.99 2.83
C ILE A 236 -7.21 17.24 3.62
N LEU A 237 -7.31 18.40 2.96
CA LEU A 237 -7.80 19.62 3.60
C LEU A 237 -9.26 19.49 4.04
N ILE A 238 -10.10 18.87 3.21
CA ILE A 238 -11.51 18.59 3.53
C ILE A 238 -11.61 17.65 4.73
N ALA A 239 -10.75 16.62 4.82
CA ALA A 239 -10.67 15.73 5.97
C ALA A 239 -10.26 16.46 7.25
N ALA A 240 -9.26 17.34 7.18
CA ALA A 240 -8.82 18.15 8.32
C ALA A 240 -9.94 19.09 8.81
N ALA A 241 -10.67 19.72 7.89
CA ALA A 241 -11.85 20.51 8.23
C ALA A 241 -12.95 19.62 8.86
N GLY A 242 -13.22 18.44 8.29
CA GLY A 242 -14.16 17.47 8.82
C GLY A 242 -13.82 17.03 10.25
N TYR A 243 -12.54 16.78 10.55
CA TYR A 243 -12.07 16.50 11.90
C TYR A 243 -12.38 17.64 12.87
N VAL A 244 -12.04 18.88 12.49
CA VAL A 244 -12.28 20.06 13.34
C VAL A 244 -13.79 20.26 13.56
N ILE A 245 -14.59 20.13 12.51
CA ILE A 245 -16.05 20.26 12.59
C ILE A 245 -16.63 19.19 13.52
N SER A 246 -16.25 17.94 13.31
CA SER A 246 -16.71 16.81 14.10
C SER A 246 -16.36 16.96 15.59
N ARG A 247 -15.14 17.44 15.88
CA ARG A 247 -14.68 17.64 17.25
C ARG A 247 -15.34 18.83 17.95
N VAL A 248 -15.53 19.95 17.24
CA VAL A 248 -15.93 21.23 17.86
C VAL A 248 -17.45 21.44 17.84
N PHE A 249 -18.14 20.96 16.81
CA PHE A 249 -19.55 21.28 16.59
C PHE A 249 -20.49 20.09 16.78
N THR A 250 -20.06 18.87 16.47
CA THR A 250 -20.93 17.69 16.60
C THR A 250 -20.63 16.85 17.84
N GLU A 251 -19.60 17.22 18.61
CA GLU A 251 -19.14 16.48 19.80
C GLU A 251 -18.99 14.98 19.54
N SER A 252 -18.50 14.61 18.36
CA SER A 252 -18.41 13.21 17.97
C SER A 252 -17.55 12.41 18.95
N MET A 253 -17.97 11.18 19.25
CA MET A 253 -17.18 10.25 20.07
C MET A 253 -15.89 9.82 19.38
N TYR A 254 -15.83 9.88 18.04
CA TYR A 254 -14.65 9.48 17.28
C TYR A 254 -14.38 10.37 16.06
N PRO A 255 -13.94 11.63 16.26
CA PRO A 255 -13.65 12.56 15.18
C PRO A 255 -12.65 12.08 14.11
N PRO A 256 -11.61 11.27 14.44
CA PRO A 256 -10.75 10.68 13.42
C PRO A 256 -11.49 9.79 12.41
N GLY A 257 -12.50 9.02 12.86
CA GLY A 257 -13.30 8.18 11.97
C GLY A 257 -14.17 9.02 11.04
N ASP A 258 -14.78 10.08 11.55
CA ASP A 258 -15.57 11.01 10.73
C ASP A 258 -14.70 11.67 9.66
N ALA A 259 -13.51 12.13 10.04
CA ALA A 259 -12.53 12.71 9.13
C ALA A 259 -12.09 11.73 8.03
N MET A 260 -11.94 10.44 8.38
CA MET A 260 -11.63 9.37 7.42
C MET A 260 -12.76 9.18 6.39
N TYR A 261 -14.02 9.14 6.81
CA TYR A 261 -15.14 9.01 5.86
C TYR A 261 -15.31 10.27 4.99
N VAL A 262 -15.11 11.45 5.58
CA VAL A 262 -15.10 12.73 4.85
C VAL A 262 -13.96 12.75 3.82
N PHE A 263 -12.77 12.27 4.19
CA PHE A 263 -11.64 12.10 3.27
C PHE A 263 -12.02 11.18 2.10
N LEU A 264 -12.57 9.99 2.39
CA LEU A 264 -12.94 9.01 1.36
C LEU A 264 -13.98 9.58 0.39
N ALA A 265 -15.00 10.28 0.90
CA ALA A 265 -16.00 10.93 0.06
C ALA A 265 -15.39 12.02 -0.83
N ALA A 266 -14.56 12.90 -0.25
CA ALA A 266 -13.90 13.97 -1.00
C ALA A 266 -12.90 13.42 -2.05
N PHE A 267 -12.14 12.38 -1.69
CA PHE A 267 -11.18 11.75 -2.58
C PHE A 267 -11.87 10.97 -3.70
N TRP A 268 -13.03 10.36 -3.44
CA TRP A 268 -13.90 9.77 -4.46
C TRP A 268 -14.38 10.79 -5.49
N VAL A 269 -14.92 11.93 -5.04
CA VAL A 269 -15.34 13.02 -5.94
C VAL A 269 -14.15 13.54 -6.75
N SER A 270 -13.01 13.76 -6.09
CA SER A 270 -11.77 14.19 -6.76
C SER A 270 -11.32 13.20 -7.84
N SER A 271 -11.40 11.90 -7.56
CA SER A 271 -11.05 10.83 -8.49
C SER A 271 -12.01 10.77 -9.69
N ILE A 272 -13.32 10.98 -9.47
CA ILE A 272 -14.31 11.10 -10.56
C ILE A 272 -13.98 12.29 -11.46
N VAL A 273 -13.79 13.48 -10.87
CA VAL A 273 -13.49 14.69 -11.64
C VAL A 273 -12.22 14.51 -12.46
N TYR A 274 -11.20 13.87 -11.88
CA TYR A 274 -9.96 13.55 -12.58
C TYR A 274 -10.20 12.62 -13.77
N LEU A 275 -10.90 11.49 -13.59
CA LEU A 275 -11.21 10.54 -14.66
C LEU A 275 -12.05 11.16 -15.77
N VAL A 276 -13.09 11.92 -15.41
CA VAL A 276 -14.00 12.58 -16.34
C VAL A 276 -13.26 13.62 -17.18
N ARG A 277 -12.39 14.43 -16.56
CA ARG A 277 -11.54 15.38 -17.29
C ARG A 277 -10.57 14.66 -18.22
N TRP A 278 -9.87 13.65 -17.71
CA TRP A 278 -8.96 12.84 -18.51
C TRP A 278 -9.66 12.27 -19.75
N TRP A 279 -10.84 11.64 -19.58
CA TRP A 279 -11.63 11.06 -20.66
C TRP A 279 -12.03 12.08 -21.72
N MET A 280 -12.52 13.25 -21.31
CA MET A 280 -12.90 14.33 -22.23
C MET A 280 -11.72 14.91 -23.00
N THR A 281 -10.52 14.91 -22.42
CA THR A 281 -9.31 15.43 -23.07
C THR A 281 -8.61 14.40 -23.94
N ALA A 282 -8.77 13.11 -23.66
CA ALA A 282 -8.21 12.02 -24.46
C ALA A 282 -9.03 11.70 -25.72
N SER A 283 -10.28 12.18 -25.78
CA SER A 283 -11.22 11.97 -26.90
C SER A 283 -11.26 13.13 -27.91
N ASN A 284 -10.49 14.19 -27.66
CA ASN A 284 -10.23 15.31 -28.58
C ASN A 284 -8.81 15.22 -29.13
#